data_AF-A0A9R1LP22-F1
#
_entry.id   AF-A0A9R1LP22-F1
#
_cell.length_a   1.000
_cell.length_b   1.000
_cell.length_c   1.000
_cell.angle_alpha   90.00
_cell.angle_beta   90.00
_cell.angle_gamma   90.00
#
_symmetry.space_group_name_H-M   'P 1'
#
loop_
_entity.id
_entity.type
_entity.pdbx_description
1 polymer ?
#
loop_
_entity_poly.entity_id
_entity_poly.type
_entity_poly.pdbx_seq_one_letter_code
_entity_poly.pdbx_strand_id
1 'polypeptide(L)'
;MQETPDTTVEPLFCGQLKLSEPTCMMHHMRPIKCVAFEGNLTGRRFYGCPVQQSEGVNCGVTEWVDKPWHPILQNCLSRLWDMYHEQNCGRVVDKQKYEKHLAKLKTENDKLCIEYTKLVQDVSKMF
;
A
#
# COMPACT_ATOMS: atom_id res chain seq x y z
N MET A 1 -0.15 -19.82 13.08
CA MET A 1 -1.01 -18.67 13.42
C MET A 1 -1.42 -18.01 12.12
N GLN A 2 -2.66 -17.56 11.97
CA GLN A 2 -3.12 -16.91 10.73
C GLN A 2 -2.59 -15.48 10.67
N GLU A 3 -2.05 -15.07 9.52
CA GLU A 3 -1.55 -13.71 9.31
C GLU A 3 -2.70 -12.69 9.45
N THR A 4 -2.40 -11.58 10.12
CA THR A 4 -3.30 -10.43 10.23
C THR A 4 -3.26 -9.63 8.93
N PRO A 5 -4.42 -9.38 8.28
CA PRO A 5 -4.45 -8.61 7.06
C PRO A 5 -4.26 -7.12 7.30
N ASP A 6 -3.91 -6.39 6.23
CA ASP A 6 -3.95 -4.92 6.24
C ASP A 6 -5.33 -4.40 6.66
N THR A 7 -5.38 -3.22 7.28
CA THR A 7 -6.62 -2.71 7.90
C THR A 7 -7.06 -1.36 7.37
N THR A 8 -8.37 -1.13 7.38
CA THR A 8 -9.01 0.17 7.10
C THR A 8 -9.97 0.56 8.23
N VAL A 9 -10.37 1.84 8.27
CA VAL A 9 -11.25 2.39 9.29
C VAL A 9 -12.71 2.26 8.85
N GLU A 10 -13.56 1.67 9.71
CA GLU A 10 -15.02 1.66 9.54
C GLU A 10 -15.67 2.41 10.72
N PRO A 11 -16.12 3.66 10.52
CA PRO A 11 -16.70 4.49 11.58
C PRO A 11 -17.92 3.85 12.26
N LEU A 12 -18.68 3.03 11.51
CA LEU A 12 -19.88 2.36 12.03
C LEU A 12 -19.57 1.09 12.82
N PHE A 13 -18.31 0.67 12.93
CA PHE A 13 -17.91 -0.47 13.77
C PHE A 13 -17.85 -0.08 15.27
N CYS A 14 -18.92 0.53 15.79
CA CYS A 14 -19.06 1.03 17.15
C CYS A 14 -19.54 -0.03 18.15
N GLY A 15 -19.49 0.26 19.45
CA GLY A 15 -19.92 -0.64 20.54
C GLY A 15 -18.77 -1.22 21.39
N GLN A 16 -19.06 -1.65 22.62
CA GLN A 16 -18.05 -2.22 23.51
C GLN A 16 -17.79 -3.70 23.19
N LEU A 17 -16.51 -4.07 23.13
CA LEU A 17 -16.08 -5.47 23.13
C LEU A 17 -16.50 -6.10 24.47
N LYS A 18 -17.52 -6.97 24.44
CA LYS A 18 -17.84 -7.84 25.58
C LYS A 18 -16.86 -9.02 25.61
N LEU A 19 -15.58 -8.73 25.85
CA LEU A 19 -14.56 -9.74 26.09
C LEU A 19 -14.15 -9.63 27.56
N SER A 20 -14.40 -10.70 28.31
CA SER A 20 -14.13 -10.81 29.75
C SER A 20 -12.63 -10.89 30.08
N GLU A 21 -11.75 -11.08 29.08
CA GLU A 21 -10.32 -11.39 29.25
C GLU A 21 -9.47 -10.77 28.12
N PRO A 22 -8.12 -10.67 28.29
CA PRO A 22 -7.24 -10.33 27.17
C PRO A 22 -7.27 -11.44 26.12
N THR A 23 -7.44 -11.09 24.85
CA THR A 23 -7.67 -12.09 23.79
C THR A 23 -6.49 -12.26 22.83
N CYS A 24 -5.53 -11.34 22.81
CA CYS A 24 -4.27 -11.60 22.13
C CYS A 24 -3.42 -12.54 23.00
N MET A 25 -3.19 -13.78 22.56
CA MET A 25 -2.41 -14.77 23.31
C MET A 25 -0.93 -14.39 23.48
N MET A 26 -0.38 -13.60 22.55
CA MET A 26 1.04 -13.22 22.54
C MET A 26 1.32 -12.01 23.44
N HIS A 27 0.42 -11.02 23.43
CA HIS A 27 0.64 -9.73 24.11
C HIS A 27 -0.27 -9.52 25.31
N HIS A 28 -1.22 -10.43 25.57
CA HIS A 28 -2.17 -10.36 26.67
C HIS A 28 -2.90 -9.01 26.78
N MET A 29 -3.23 -8.43 25.62
CA MET A 29 -3.95 -7.17 25.54
C MET A 29 -5.37 -7.37 25.01
N ARG A 30 -6.23 -6.41 25.36
CA ARG A 30 -7.58 -6.32 24.80
C ARG A 30 -7.47 -6.03 23.30
N PRO A 31 -8.21 -6.75 22.44
CA PRO A 31 -8.07 -6.57 21.01
C PRO A 31 -8.78 -5.29 20.58
N ILE A 32 -8.37 -4.80 19.42
CA ILE A 32 -8.99 -3.69 18.73
C ILE A 32 -9.90 -4.22 17.62
N LYS A 33 -10.82 -3.35 17.22
CA LYS A 33 -11.73 -3.59 16.11
C LYS A 33 -11.04 -3.21 14.80
N CYS A 34 -10.93 -4.18 13.91
CA CYS A 34 -10.28 -4.02 12.63
C CYS A 34 -11.22 -4.39 11.49
N VAL A 35 -11.00 -3.78 10.33
CA VAL A 35 -11.64 -4.17 9.08
C VAL A 35 -10.54 -4.53 8.10
N ALA A 36 -10.58 -5.73 7.55
CA ALA A 36 -9.59 -6.19 6.61
C ALA A 36 -9.67 -5.38 5.31
N PHE A 37 -8.51 -5.02 4.78
CA PHE A 37 -8.32 -4.33 3.51
C PHE A 37 -7.30 -5.09 2.67
N GLU A 38 -7.60 -6.36 2.40
CA GLU A 38 -6.70 -7.23 1.67
C GLU A 38 -7.47 -8.33 0.96
N GLY A 39 -7.20 -8.49 -0.35
CA GLY A 39 -7.71 -9.58 -1.18
C GLY A 39 -9.21 -9.86 -1.00
N ASN A 40 -9.55 -11.15 -0.90
CA ASN A 40 -10.93 -11.60 -0.72
C ASN A 40 -11.50 -11.37 0.69
N LEU A 41 -10.69 -10.88 1.64
CA LEU A 41 -11.12 -10.55 3.00
C LEU A 41 -11.59 -9.11 3.12
N THR A 42 -11.38 -8.29 2.09
CA THR A 42 -11.73 -6.86 2.07
C THR A 42 -13.13 -6.61 2.62
N GLY A 43 -13.20 -5.70 3.59
CA GLY A 43 -14.43 -5.30 4.28
C GLY A 43 -14.84 -6.20 5.44
N ARG A 44 -14.21 -7.37 5.67
CA ARG A 44 -14.58 -8.23 6.80
C ARG A 44 -14.05 -7.68 8.11
N ARG A 45 -14.90 -7.69 9.14
CA ARG A 45 -14.56 -7.22 10.48
C ARG A 45 -13.95 -8.34 11.31
N PHE A 46 -12.91 -8.00 12.05
CA PHE A 46 -12.22 -8.90 12.95
C PHE A 46 -11.69 -8.18 14.20
N TYR A 47 -11.34 -8.97 15.20
CA TYR A 47 -10.62 -8.52 16.38
C TYR A 47 -9.12 -8.75 16.20
N GLY A 48 -8.36 -7.66 16.19
CA GLY A 48 -6.92 -7.64 15.99
C GLY A 48 -6.16 -7.29 17.26
N CYS A 49 -4.91 -7.68 17.29
CA CYS A 49 -3.95 -7.29 18.31
C CYS A 49 -3.64 -5.77 18.21
N PRO A 50 -3.62 -5.00 19.33
CA PRO A 50 -3.36 -3.56 19.28
C PRO A 50 -1.88 -3.20 19.10
N VAL A 51 -0.96 -4.16 19.22
CA VAL A 51 0.48 -3.93 19.01
C VAL A 51 0.71 -3.70 17.52
N GLN A 52 1.34 -2.56 17.19
CA GLN A 52 1.85 -2.33 15.85
C GLN A 52 2.86 -3.42 15.51
N GLN A 53 2.58 -4.16 14.44
CA GLN A 53 3.43 -5.26 14.02
C GLN A 53 4.74 -4.69 13.48
N SER A 54 5.81 -4.76 14.27
CA SER A 54 7.17 -4.63 13.76
C SER A 54 7.50 -5.83 12.88
N GLU A 55 8.30 -5.62 11.83
CA GLU A 55 8.70 -6.64 10.85
C GLU A 55 9.01 -8.00 11.51
N GLY A 56 8.12 -8.98 11.31
CA GLY A 56 8.37 -10.39 11.65
C GLY A 56 7.60 -11.00 12.84
N VAL A 57 6.86 -10.23 13.65
CA VAL A 57 6.03 -10.81 14.74
C VAL A 57 4.56 -10.44 14.57
N ASN A 58 3.83 -11.24 13.80
CA ASN A 58 2.40 -11.10 13.64
C ASN A 58 1.67 -11.83 14.79
N CYS A 59 1.03 -11.09 15.70
CA CYS A 59 0.20 -11.67 16.76
C CYS A 59 -1.13 -12.27 16.27
N GLY A 60 -1.43 -12.14 14.98
CA GLY A 60 -2.53 -12.77 14.26
C GLY A 60 -3.90 -12.15 14.47
N VAL A 61 -4.85 -12.58 13.62
CA VAL A 61 -6.27 -12.37 13.85
C VAL A 61 -6.68 -13.14 15.11
N THR A 62 -7.33 -12.46 16.05
CA THR A 62 -7.85 -13.12 17.25
C THR A 62 -9.18 -13.82 16.97
N GLU A 63 -10.11 -13.13 16.30
CA GLU A 63 -11.43 -13.66 15.97
C GLU A 63 -12.07 -12.89 14.81
N TRP A 64 -12.84 -13.59 13.96
CA TRP A 64 -13.66 -12.97 12.91
C TRP A 64 -15.07 -12.67 13.40
N VAL A 65 -15.53 -11.43 13.23
CA VAL A 65 -16.90 -11.02 13.58
C VAL A 65 -17.88 -11.42 12.49
N ASP A 66 -17.48 -11.20 11.23
CA ASP A 66 -18.32 -11.54 10.07
C ASP A 66 -18.10 -12.98 9.64
N LYS A 67 -19.16 -13.65 9.18
CA LYS A 67 -19.04 -14.93 8.48
C LYS A 67 -18.18 -14.76 7.21
N PRO A 68 -17.58 -15.85 6.70
CA PRO A 68 -16.95 -15.80 5.39
C PRO A 68 -17.91 -15.24 4.34
N TRP A 69 -17.38 -14.41 3.45
CA TRP A 69 -18.13 -13.95 2.30
C TRP A 69 -18.61 -15.13 1.47
N HIS A 70 -19.77 -14.98 0.83
CA HIS A 70 -20.23 -15.97 -0.13
C HIS A 70 -19.16 -16.16 -1.23
N PRO A 71 -18.95 -17.38 -1.77
CA PRO A 71 -17.90 -17.64 -2.77
C PRO A 71 -17.93 -16.68 -3.97
N ILE A 72 -19.12 -16.27 -4.40
CA ILE A 72 -19.29 -15.27 -5.47
C ILE A 72 -18.61 -13.96 -5.11
N LEU A 73 -18.83 -13.44 -3.90
CA LEU A 73 -18.24 -12.18 -3.45
C LEU A 73 -16.72 -12.32 -3.26
N GLN A 74 -16.24 -13.46 -2.73
CA GLN A 74 -14.81 -13.72 -2.63
C GLN A 74 -14.13 -13.64 -4.01
N ASN A 75 -14.72 -14.27 -5.02
CA ASN A 75 -14.20 -14.23 -6.39
C ASN A 75 -14.23 -12.82 -6.99
N CYS A 76 -15.31 -12.06 -6.75
CA CYS A 76 -15.38 -10.67 -7.19
C CYS A 76 -14.29 -9.81 -6.56
N LEU A 77 -14.07 -9.93 -5.25
CA LEU A 77 -13.04 -9.19 -4.54
C LEU A 77 -11.64 -9.56 -5.01
N SER A 78 -11.34 -10.87 -5.15
CA SER A 78 -10.06 -11.32 -5.71
C SER A 78 -9.79 -10.68 -7.07
N ARG A 79 -10.76 -10.72 -7.99
CA ARG A 79 -10.61 -10.15 -9.32
C ARG A 79 -10.42 -8.62 -9.30
N LEU A 80 -11.10 -7.91 -8.41
CA LEU A 80 -10.90 -6.46 -8.24
C LEU A 80 -9.48 -6.16 -7.75
N TRP A 81 -8.95 -6.96 -6.84
CA TRP A 81 -7.57 -6.82 -6.38
C TRP A 81 -6.57 -7.16 -7.46
N ASP A 82 -6.79 -8.21 -8.26
CA ASP A 82 -5.92 -8.54 -9.41
C ASP A 82 -5.84 -7.34 -10.36
N MET A 83 -6.99 -6.76 -10.72
CA MET A 83 -7.06 -5.56 -11.56
C MET A 83 -6.35 -4.35 -10.94
N TYR A 84 -6.51 -4.13 -9.64
CA TYR A 84 -5.84 -3.04 -8.92
C TYR A 84 -4.31 -3.19 -8.96
N HIS A 85 -3.80 -4.39 -8.71
CA HIS A 85 -2.37 -4.68 -8.76
C HIS A 85 -1.81 -4.55 -10.18
N GLU A 86 -2.51 -5.09 -11.18
CA GLU A 86 -2.13 -4.96 -12.59
C GLU A 86 -2.05 -3.49 -13.01
N GLN A 87 -3.07 -2.70 -12.70
CA GLN A 87 -3.11 -1.29 -13.04
C GLN A 87 -1.99 -0.51 -12.34
N ASN A 88 -1.75 -0.77 -11.06
CA ASN A 88 -0.67 -0.11 -10.32
C ASN A 88 0.71 -0.51 -10.84
N CYS A 89 0.91 -1.78 -11.16
CA CYS A 89 2.15 -2.26 -11.80
C CYS A 89 2.39 -1.54 -13.13
N GLY A 90 1.37 -1.44 -13.98
CA GLY A 90 1.43 -0.69 -15.24
C GLY A 90 1.85 0.78 -15.02
N ARG A 91 1.21 1.47 -14.05
CA ARG A 91 1.56 2.86 -13.70
C ARG A 91 3.00 3.00 -13.21
N VAL A 92 3.50 2.07 -12.41
CA VAL A 92 4.89 2.08 -11.92
C VAL A 92 5.86 1.92 -13.09
N VAL A 93 5.59 0.98 -14.01
CA VAL A 93 6.42 0.76 -15.20
C VAL A 93 6.43 1.99 -16.10
N ASP A 94 5.27 2.60 -16.35
CA ASP A 94 5.18 3.80 -17.19
C ASP A 94 5.88 5.00 -16.56
N LYS A 95 5.73 5.18 -15.23
CA LYS A 95 6.48 6.19 -14.47
C LYS A 95 7.98 5.99 -14.62
N GLN A 96 8.48 4.77 -14.45
CA GLN A 96 9.91 4.46 -14.61
C GLN A 96 10.41 4.73 -16.04
N LYS A 97 9.61 4.40 -17.07
CA LYS A 97 9.96 4.69 -18.47
C LYS A 97 10.03 6.20 -18.71
N TYR A 98 9.05 6.95 -18.20
CA TYR A 98 9.00 8.40 -18.31
C TYR A 98 10.19 9.07 -17.61
N GLU A 99 10.51 8.66 -16.38
CA GLU A 99 11.68 9.16 -15.63
C GLU A 99 13.00 8.90 -16.37
N LYS A 100 13.16 7.70 -16.96
CA LYS A 100 14.32 7.40 -17.81
C LYS A 100 14.40 8.30 -19.04
N HIS A 101 13.27 8.58 -19.69
CA HIS A 101 13.21 9.49 -20.83
C HIS A 101 13.56 10.92 -20.44
N LEU A 102 13.01 11.41 -19.32
CA LEU A 102 13.34 12.72 -18.77
C LEU A 102 14.83 12.86 -18.45
N ALA A 103 15.47 11.84 -17.87
CA ALA A 103 16.89 11.86 -17.58
C ALA A 103 17.75 12.01 -18.85
N LYS A 104 17.36 11.36 -19.95
CA LYS A 104 18.02 11.51 -21.26
C LYS A 104 17.89 12.92 -21.80
N LEU A 105 16.66 13.46 -21.83
CA LEU A 105 16.40 14.82 -22.29
C LEU A 105 17.16 15.86 -21.47
N LYS A 106 17.22 15.68 -20.14
CA LYS A 106 18.00 16.56 -19.26
C LYS A 106 19.49 16.55 -19.63
N THR A 107 20.05 15.36 -19.88
CA THR A 107 21.46 15.22 -20.28
C THR A 107 21.74 15.89 -21.63
N GLU A 108 20.83 15.75 -22.61
CA GLU A 108 20.95 16.42 -23.91
C GLU A 108 20.85 17.95 -23.78
N ASN A 109 19.91 18.43 -22.98
CA ASN A 109 19.75 19.86 -22.70
C ASN A 109 20.99 20.45 -22.02
N ASP A 110 21.57 19.75 -21.03
CA ASP A 110 22.79 20.19 -20.36
C ASP A 110 23.98 20.29 -21.34
N LYS A 111 24.11 19.34 -22.27
CA LYS A 111 25.12 19.41 -23.35
C LYS A 111 24.91 20.62 -24.25
N LEU A 112 23.67 20.85 -24.70
CA LEU A 112 23.33 22.00 -25.54
C LEU A 112 23.59 23.32 -24.82
N CYS A 113 23.29 23.41 -23.52
CA CYS A 113 23.62 24.58 -22.71
C CYS A 113 25.12 24.86 -22.67
N ILE A 114 25.96 23.83 -22.52
CA ILE A 114 27.42 23.97 -22.55
C ILE A 114 27.89 24.45 -23.92
N GLU A 115 27.42 23.83 -24.99
CA GLU A 115 27.77 24.19 -26.37
C GLU A 115 27.36 25.63 -26.72
N TYR A 116 26.13 26.00 -26.36
CA TYR A 116 25.61 27.36 -26.55
C TYR A 116 26.46 28.39 -25.78
N THR A 117 26.78 28.11 -24.52
CA THR A 117 27.60 29.00 -23.69
C THR A 117 28.98 29.22 -24.33
N LYS A 118 29.60 28.16 -24.84
CA LYS A 118 30.88 28.25 -25.53
C LYS A 118 30.79 29.10 -26.80
N LEU A 119 29.77 28.88 -27.62
CA LEU A 119 29.53 29.66 -28.83
C LEU A 119 29.36 31.15 -28.53
N VAL A 120 28.56 31.48 -27.50
CA VAL A 120 28.36 32.87 -27.06
C VAL A 120 29.69 33.51 -26.63
N GLN A 121 30.53 32.78 -25.88
CA GLN A 121 31.84 33.28 -25.46
C GLN A 121 32.78 33.50 -26.65
N ASP A 122 32.79 32.58 -27.61
CA ASP A 122 33.66 32.67 -28.78
C ASP A 122 33.24 33.84 -29.69
N VAL A 123 31.94 34.05 -29.89
CA VAL A 123 31.40 35.22 -30.62
C VAL A 123 31.72 36.52 -29.87
N SER A 124 31.56 36.56 -28.55
CA SER A 124 31.85 37.75 -27.74
C SER A 124 33.32 38.16 -27.76
N LYS A 125 34.24 37.26 -28.11
CA LYS A 125 35.67 37.57 -28.27
C LYS A 125 36.02 38.11 -29.66
N MET A 126 35.10 38.03 -30.62
CA MET A 126 35.30 38.51 -31.99
C MET A 126 34.93 39.99 -32.18
N PHE A 127 34.29 40.60 -31.18
CA PHE A 127 33.85 42.00 -31.15
C PHE A 127 34.38 42.69 -29.90
#